data_AF-A0A9Q1B9W3-F1
#
_entry.id   AF-A0A9Q1B9W3-F1
#
_cell.length_a   1.000
_cell.length_b   1.000
_cell.length_c   1.000
_cell.angle_alpha   90.00
_cell.angle_beta   90.00
_cell.angle_gamma   90.00
#
_symmetry.space_group_name_H-M   'P 1'
#
loop_
_entity.id
_entity.type
_entity.pdbx_description
1 polymer ?
#
loop_
_entity_poly.entity_id
_entity_poly.type
_entity_poly.pdbx_seq_one_letter_code
_entity_poly.pdbx_strand_id
1 'polypeptide(L)'
;MSKNNVPWWPMPAKSPDLNQIEMVWHELKHFLRVEHKPNNLKELKDGITSFWRTRMTPEKCQRYVAHIQKVLQKVVEFEGKATGH
;
A
#
# COMPACT_ATOMS: atom_id res chain seq x y z
N MET A 1 -4.18 -23.88 14.45
CA MET A 1 -3.20 -23.36 13.47
C MET A 1 -3.88 -23.26 12.12
N SER A 2 -3.51 -22.31 11.27
CA SER A 2 -4.02 -22.25 9.90
C SER A 2 -3.64 -23.54 9.16
N LYS A 3 -4.52 -24.04 8.28
CA LYS A 3 -4.33 -25.30 7.53
C LYS A 3 -2.98 -25.36 6.78
N ASN A 4 -2.41 -24.20 6.45
CA ASN A 4 -1.20 -24.05 5.66
C ASN A 4 0.02 -23.56 6.48
N ASN A 5 -0.07 -23.51 7.81
CA ASN A 5 0.99 -23.02 8.70
C ASN A 5 1.52 -21.60 8.36
N VAL A 6 0.65 -20.76 7.81
CA VAL A 6 0.97 -19.35 7.51
C VAL A 6 0.66 -18.52 8.77
N PRO A 7 1.63 -17.76 9.30
CA PRO A 7 1.38 -16.85 10.41
C PRO A 7 0.45 -15.73 9.96
N TRP A 8 -0.56 -15.44 10.77
CA TRP A 8 -1.47 -14.33 10.53
C TRP A 8 -1.01 -13.10 11.30
N TRP A 9 -1.00 -11.95 10.64
CA TRP A 9 -0.66 -10.67 11.26
C TRP A 9 -1.92 -10.02 11.82
N PRO A 10 -2.00 -9.73 13.15
CA PRO A 10 -3.14 -9.05 13.73
C PRO A 10 -3.24 -7.61 13.26
N MET A 11 -4.32 -7.31 12.54
CA MET A 11 -4.62 -5.96 12.07
C MET A 11 -5.78 -5.37 12.88
N PRO A 12 -5.58 -4.24 13.57
CA PRO A 12 -6.68 -3.53 14.23
C PRO A 12 -7.70 -3.03 13.20
N ALA A 13 -8.97 -3.03 13.59
CA ALA A 13 -10.04 -2.55 12.74
C ALA A 13 -9.90 -1.04 12.49
N LYS A 14 -10.30 -0.58 11.29
CA LYS A 14 -10.27 0.84 10.89
C LYS A 14 -8.86 1.47 10.88
N SER A 15 -7.81 0.67 10.65
CA SER A 15 -6.42 1.16 10.59
C SER A 15 -5.81 1.00 9.18
N PRO A 16 -6.32 1.73 8.16
CA PRO A 16 -5.72 1.72 6.83
C PRO A 16 -4.30 2.28 6.81
N ASP A 17 -3.97 3.18 7.75
CA ASP A 17 -2.64 3.74 7.96
C ASP A 17 -1.59 2.69 8.33
N LEU A 18 -2.02 1.55 8.88
CA LEU A 18 -1.15 0.40 9.16
C LEU A 18 -1.02 -0.57 7.98
N ASN A 19 -1.75 -0.37 6.89
CA ASN A 19 -1.72 -1.25 5.73
C ASN A 19 -0.89 -0.64 4.59
N GLN A 20 0.31 -1.15 4.36
CA GLN A 20 1.22 -0.61 3.35
C GLN A 20 0.68 -0.67 1.91
N ILE A 21 -0.30 -1.55 1.63
CA ILE A 21 -0.91 -1.60 0.30
C ILE A 21 -1.66 -0.31 -0.04
N GLU A 22 -2.12 0.46 0.95
CA GLU A 22 -2.76 1.75 0.73
C GLU A 22 -1.80 2.75 0.08
N MET A 23 -0.51 2.71 0.44
CA MET A 23 0.53 3.52 -0.21
C MET A 23 0.69 3.14 -1.68
N VAL A 24 0.66 1.84 -1.97
CA VAL A 24 0.73 1.32 -3.35
C VAL A 24 -0.49 1.75 -4.15
N TRP A 25 -1.69 1.65 -3.58
CA TRP A 25 -2.93 2.07 -4.23
C TRP A 25 -2.96 3.58 -4.48
N HIS A 26 -2.49 4.38 -3.53
CA HIS A 26 -2.36 5.82 -3.71
C HIS A 26 -1.47 6.14 -4.92
N GLU A 27 -0.30 5.50 -5.02
CA GLU A 27 0.61 5.72 -6.12
C GLU A 27 0.06 5.20 -7.45
N LEU A 28 -0.54 4.02 -7.49
CA LEU A 28 -1.16 3.47 -8.70
C LEU A 28 -2.25 4.41 -9.23
N LYS A 29 -3.14 4.91 -8.36
CA LYS A 29 -4.18 5.86 -8.74
C LYS A 29 -3.59 7.15 -9.28
N HIS A 30 -2.52 7.65 -8.66
CA HIS A 30 -1.82 8.83 -9.14
C HIS A 30 -1.22 8.62 -10.54
N PHE A 31 -0.49 7.52 -10.74
CA PHE A 31 0.09 7.12 -12.02
C PHE A 31 -0.99 7.02 -13.12
N LEU A 32 -2.09 6.31 -12.84
CA LEU A 32 -3.18 6.16 -13.81
C LEU A 32 -3.84 7.49 -14.16
N ARG A 33 -3.99 8.39 -13.18
CA ARG A 33 -4.65 9.69 -13.37
C ARG A 33 -3.77 10.72 -14.07
N VAL A 34 -2.47 10.75 -13.76
CA VAL A 34 -1.57 11.84 -14.16
C VAL A 34 -0.65 11.44 -15.32
N GLU A 35 -0.19 10.19 -15.36
CA GLU A 35 0.79 9.73 -16.35
C GLU A 35 0.12 8.91 -17.45
N HIS A 36 -0.59 7.83 -17.10
CA HIS A 36 -1.11 6.85 -18.08
C HIS A 36 -2.43 7.26 -18.75
N LYS A 37 -3.32 7.93 -18.02
CA LYS A 37 -4.59 8.52 -18.50
C LYS A 37 -5.43 7.61 -19.41
N PRO A 38 -5.85 6.42 -18.93
CA PRO A 38 -6.62 5.49 -19.75
C PRO A 38 -8.03 6.01 -20.04
N ASN A 39 -8.52 5.79 -21.26
CA ASN A 39 -9.87 6.19 -21.70
C ASN A 39 -10.82 4.99 -21.90
N ASN A 40 -10.31 3.76 -21.76
CA ASN A 40 -11.10 2.54 -21.84
C ASN A 40 -10.54 1.45 -20.91
N LEU A 41 -11.30 0.36 -20.76
CA LEU A 41 -10.96 -0.73 -19.86
C LEU A 41 -9.65 -1.43 -20.24
N LYS A 42 -9.34 -1.54 -21.54
CA LYS A 42 -8.11 -2.19 -22.01
C LYS A 42 -6.89 -1.37 -21.58
N GLU A 43 -6.91 -0.07 -21.87
CA GLU A 43 -5.85 0.85 -21.46
C GLU A 43 -5.68 0.89 -19.94
N LEU A 44 -6.77 0.81 -19.18
CA LEU A 44 -6.70 0.74 -17.72
C LEU A 44 -5.96 -0.52 -17.25
N LYS A 45 -6.30 -1.70 -17.79
CA LYS A 45 -5.63 -2.97 -17.46
C LYS A 45 -4.15 -2.95 -17.85
N ASP A 46 -3.84 -2.41 -19.02
CA ASP A 46 -2.47 -2.27 -19.53
C ASP A 46 -1.66 -1.34 -18.60
N GLY A 47 -2.26 -0.23 -18.16
CA GLY A 47 -1.66 0.71 -17.21
C GLY A 47 -1.37 0.10 -15.85
N ILE A 48 -2.34 -0.65 -15.28
CA ILE A 48 -2.13 -1.36 -14.01
C ILE A 48 -0.98 -2.36 -14.15
N THR A 49 -0.96 -3.16 -15.22
CA THR A 49 0.10 -4.14 -15.47
C THR A 49 1.47 -3.47 -15.62
N SER A 50 1.53 -2.36 -16.36
CA SER A 50 2.75 -1.57 -16.54
C SER A 50 3.27 -1.00 -15.21
N PHE A 51 2.37 -0.47 -14.37
CA PHE A 51 2.73 0.05 -13.05
C PHE A 51 3.40 -1.01 -12.17
N TRP A 52 2.81 -2.21 -12.07
CA TRP A 52 3.39 -3.31 -11.28
C TRP A 52 4.75 -3.77 -11.82
N ARG A 53 4.95 -3.72 -13.14
CA ARG A 53 6.23 -4.12 -13.76
C ARG A 53 7.33 -3.07 -13.64
N THR A 54 6.98 -1.79 -13.63
CA THR A 54 7.95 -0.70 -13.84
C THR A 54 8.14 0.21 -12.63
N ARG A 55 7.12 0.37 -11.78
CA ARG A 55 7.13 1.28 -10.63
C ARG A 55 7.32 0.55 -9.30
N MET A 56 6.81 -0.68 -9.18
CA MET A 56 6.90 -1.49 -7.96
C MET A 56 8.21 -2.28 -7.91
N THR A 57 9.32 -1.57 -7.70
CA THR A 57 10.63 -2.20 -7.53
C THR A 57 10.82 -2.74 -6.11
N PRO A 58 11.72 -3.72 -5.90
CA PRO A 58 12.03 -4.25 -4.57
C PRO A 58 12.43 -3.16 -3.57
N GLU A 59 13.23 -2.18 -4.00
CA GLU A 59 13.69 -1.07 -3.17
C GLU A 59 12.51 -0.20 -2.72
N LYS A 60 11.51 -0.05 -3.57
CA LYS A 60 10.31 0.73 -3.24
C LYS A 60 9.41 -0.01 -2.26
N CYS A 61 9.20 -1.31 -2.48
CA CYS A 61 8.50 -2.17 -1.54
C CYS A 61 9.18 -2.15 -0.15
N GLN A 62 10.51 -2.22 -0.10
CA GLN A 62 11.28 -2.10 1.15
C GLN A 62 11.02 -0.78 1.86
N ARG A 63 10.94 0.34 1.13
CA ARG A 63 10.61 1.66 1.73
C ARG A 63 9.21 1.67 2.33
N TYR A 64 8.21 1.10 1.66
CA TYR A 64 6.86 1.00 2.22
C TYR A 64 6.81 0.11 3.46
N VAL A 65 7.52 -1.02 3.44
CA VAL A 65 7.65 -1.89 4.62
C VAL A 65 8.32 -1.14 5.76
N ALA A 66 9.43 -0.43 5.52
CA ALA A 66 10.10 0.36 6.54
C ALA A 66 9.24 1.52 7.08
N HIS A 67 8.31 2.04 6.28
CA HIS A 67 7.39 3.10 6.72
C HIS A 67 6.51 2.64 7.89
N ILE A 68 6.11 1.37 7.96
CA ILE A 68 5.25 0.89 9.05
C ILE A 68 5.90 1.06 10.43
N GLN A 69 7.22 0.92 10.52
CA GLN A 69 7.95 1.12 11.77
C GLN A 69 7.78 2.55 12.30
N LYS A 70 7.70 3.53 11.39
CA LYS A 70 7.46 4.93 11.72
C LYS A 70 5.99 5.18 12.09
N VAL A 71 5.05 4.58 11.36
CA VAL A 71 3.61 4.73 11.67
C VAL A 71 3.29 4.13 13.03
N LEU A 72 3.84 2.96 13.37
CA LEU A 72 3.63 2.31 14.66
C LEU A 72 4.06 3.19 15.84
N GLN A 73 5.20 3.87 15.73
CA GLN A 73 5.65 4.83 16.76
C GLN A 73 4.61 5.94 16.96
N LYS A 74 4.09 6.52 15.87
CA LYS A 74 3.05 7.55 15.93
C LYS A 74 1.72 7.04 16.48
N VAL A 75 1.31 5.81 16.16
CA VAL A 75 0.10 5.21 16.73
C VAL A 75 0.21 5.15 18.25
N VAL A 76 1.38 4.80 18.78
CA VAL A 76 1.63 4.79 20.23
C VAL A 76 1.62 6.21 20.80
N GLU A 77 2.31 7.16 20.17
CA GLU A 77 2.33 8.57 20.58
C GLU A 77 0.94 9.21 20.61
N PHE A 78 0.06 8.82 19.68
CA PHE A 78 -1.31 9.31 19.59
C PHE A 78 -2.34 8.41 20.29
N GLU A 79 -1.90 7.44 21.10
CA GLU A 79 -2.76 6.58 21.90
C GLU A 79 -3.83 5.84 21.06
N GLY A 80 -3.45 5.37 19.87
CA GLY A 80 -4.34 4.67 18.96
C GLY A 80 -5.24 5.55 18.09
N LYS A 81 -5.09 6.89 18.16
CA LYS A 81 -5.79 7.82 17.26
C LYS A 81 -5.11 7.86 15.89
N ALA A 82 -5.84 8.39 14.90
CA ALA A 82 -5.38 8.47 13.52
C ALA A 82 -4.07 9.26 13.39
N THR A 83 -3.10 8.68 12.67
CA THR A 83 -1.73 9.23 12.54
C THR A 83 -1.57 10.25 11.40
N GLY A 84 -2.61 10.43 10.57
CA GLY A 84 -2.61 11.37 9.44
C GLY A 84 -1.76 10.94 8.24
N HIS A 85 -1.41 9.65 8.16
CA HIS A 85 -0.68 9.03 7.06
C HIS A 85 -1.59 8.45 5.97
#